data_AF-A0AAE5HD56-F1
#
_entry.id   AF-A0AAE5HD56-F1
#
_cell.length_a   1.000
_cell.length_b   1.000
_cell.length_c   1.000
_cell.angle_alpha   90.00
_cell.angle_beta   90.00
_cell.angle_gamma   90.00
#
_symmetry.space_group_name_H-M   'P 1'
#
loop_
_entity.id
_entity.type
_entity.pdbx_description
1 polymer ?
#
loop_
_entity_poly.entity_id
_entity_poly.type
_entity_poly.pdbx_seq_one_letter_code
_entity_poly.pdbx_strand_id
1 'polypeptide(L)' 'MAAHNTDQVAISRCRRCGYEAESGSDSWNRIDSPPFTGITQCPDCGSTDVLTGR' A
#
# COMPACT_ATOMS: atom_id res chain seq x y z
N MET A 1 -28.21 7.67 9.16
CA MET A 1 -27.52 6.79 8.19
C MET A 1 -26.02 7.01 8.38
N ALA A 2 -25.22 5.95 8.52
CA ALA A 2 -23.83 6.01 8.98
C ALA A 2 -22.93 6.88 8.09
N ALA A 3 -22.25 7.85 8.70
CA ALA A 3 -21.14 8.58 8.10
C ALA A 3 -19.89 7.68 8.17
N HIS A 4 -19.61 6.93 7.11
CA HIS A 4 -18.27 6.38 6.93
C HIS A 4 -17.42 7.47 6.31
N ASN A 5 -16.72 8.14 7.22
CA ASN A 5 -15.85 9.29 7.07
C ASN A 5 -14.99 9.24 5.80
N THR A 6 -15.25 10.18 4.91
CA THR A 6 -14.35 10.62 3.85
C THR A 6 -13.00 10.97 4.52
N ASP A 7 -11.89 10.37 4.07
CA ASP A 7 -10.52 10.61 4.57
C ASP A 7 -10.14 9.83 5.86
N GLN A 8 -10.21 8.50 5.84
CA GLN A 8 -9.34 7.71 6.72
C GLN A 8 -8.13 7.33 5.88
N VAL A 9 -7.04 8.09 6.02
CA VAL A 9 -5.75 7.71 5.47
C VAL A 9 -5.32 6.41 6.16
N ALA A 10 -5.67 5.28 5.57
CA ALA A 10 -5.17 3.99 6.02
C ALA A 10 -3.64 4.03 5.90
N ILE A 11 -2.94 3.60 6.94
CA ILE A 11 -1.48 3.43 6.88
C ILE A 11 -1.22 1.98 6.47
N SER A 12 -0.46 1.83 5.38
CA SER A 12 0.08 0.56 4.94
C SER A 12 1.47 0.37 5.51
N ARG A 13 1.81 -0.87 5.87
CA ARG A 13 3.17 -1.24 6.29
C ARG A 13 3.70 -2.43 5.49
N CYS A 14 4.94 -2.33 5.04
CA CYS A 14 5.68 -3.45 4.49
C CYS A 14 6.05 -4.44 5.60
N ARG A 15 5.69 -5.70 5.40
CA ARG A 15 5.99 -6.80 6.33
C ARG A 15 7.45 -7.24 6.29
N ARG A 16 8.17 -6.87 5.24
CA ARG A 16 9.55 -7.30 4.99
C ARG A 16 10.57 -6.42 5.69
N CYS A 17 10.48 -5.10 5.51
CA CYS A 17 11.43 -4.13 6.08
C CYS A 17 10.82 -3.20 7.14
N GLY A 18 9.48 -3.10 7.23
CA GLY A 18 8.79 -2.24 8.19
C GLY A 18 8.42 -0.85 7.66
N TYR A 19 8.65 -0.54 6.38
CA TYR A 19 8.27 0.74 5.76
C TYR A 19 6.77 1.03 5.95
N GLU A 20 6.41 2.17 6.55
CA GLU A 20 5.04 2.66 6.72
C GLU A 20 4.78 3.87 5.83
N ALA A 21 3.69 3.84 5.08
CA ALA A 21 3.22 4.94 4.26
C ALA A 21 1.71 4.86 4.04
N GLU A 22 1.11 5.97 3.62
CA GLU A 22 -0.32 6.06 3.33
C GLU A 22 -0.73 5.01 2.27
N SER A 23 -1.77 4.25 2.55
CA SER A 23 -2.30 3.20 1.68
C SER A 23 -2.80 3.79 0.37
N GLY A 24 -2.30 3.26 -0.75
CA GLY A 24 -2.71 3.70 -2.08
C GLY A 24 -2.12 5.04 -2.54
N SER A 25 -1.31 5.69 -1.69
CA SER A 25 -0.51 6.86 -2.09
C SER A 25 0.58 6.50 -3.10
N ASP A 26 1.07 7.51 -3.81
CA ASP A 26 2.22 7.40 -4.73
C ASP A 26 3.55 7.14 -4.02
N SER A 27 3.57 7.09 -2.67
CA SER A 27 4.72 6.66 -1.90
C SER A 27 5.05 5.17 -2.10
N TRP A 28 4.10 4.39 -2.60
CA TRP A 28 4.31 2.99 -2.94
C TRP A 28 4.71 2.83 -4.40
N ASN A 29 5.70 1.96 -4.66
CA ASN A 29 6.05 1.61 -6.04
C ASN A 29 4.90 0.84 -6.67
N ARG A 30 4.43 1.29 -7.83
CA ARG A 30 3.50 0.53 -8.67
C ARG A 30 4.29 -0.11 -9.79
N ILE A 31 4.37 -1.43 -9.78
CA ILE A 31 5.02 -2.19 -10.83
C ILE A 31 4.00 -2.94 -11.67
N ASP A 32 4.39 -3.22 -12.91
CA ASP A 32 3.65 -4.06 -13.82
C ASP A 32 4.37 -5.41 -13.90
N SER A 33 3.67 -6.50 -13.57
CA SER A 33 4.22 -7.85 -13.67
C SER A 33 3.16 -8.76 -14.29
N PRO A 34 3.32 -9.18 -15.56
CA PRO A 34 2.36 -10.05 -16.22
C PRO A 34 2.02 -11.28 -15.35
N PRO A 35 0.73 -11.60 -15.14
CA PRO A 35 -0.47 -11.01 -15.76
C PRO A 35 -1.10 -9.82 -15.02
N PHE A 36 -0.50 -9.32 -13.94
CA PHE A 36 -1.06 -8.29 -13.07
C PHE A 36 -0.42 -6.93 -13.32
N THR A 37 -1.25 -5.95 -13.64
CA THR A 37 -0.83 -4.57 -13.84
C THR A 37 -1.11 -3.75 -12.58
N GLY A 38 -0.17 -2.88 -12.19
CA GLY A 38 -0.38 -1.95 -11.06
C GLY A 38 -0.34 -2.58 -9.66
N ILE A 39 0.45 -3.63 -9.45
CA ILE A 39 0.67 -4.18 -8.11
C ILE A 39 1.52 -3.23 -7.26
N THR A 40 1.13 -3.12 -5.99
CA THR A 40 1.85 -2.32 -4.99
C THR A 40 3.07 -3.06 -4.49
N GLN A 41 4.22 -2.41 -4.57
CA GLN A 41 5.52 -2.89 -4.12
C GLN A 41 6.12 -1.86 -3.16
N CYS A 42 6.75 -2.35 -2.10
CA CYS A 42 7.53 -1.54 -1.18
C CYS A 42 8.75 -0.94 -1.91
N PRO A 43 8.94 0.38 -1.91
CA PRO A 43 10.06 1.02 -2.60
C PRO A 43 11.41 0.78 -1.92
N ASP A 44 11.40 0.45 -0.63
CA ASP A 44 12.62 0.30 0.19
C ASP A 44 13.29 -1.08 -0.01
N CYS A 45 12.49 -2.15 -0.05
CA CYS A 45 12.99 -3.52 -0.15
C CYS A 45 12.50 -4.31 -1.38
N GLY A 46 11.61 -3.73 -2.20
CA GLY A 46 11.05 -4.40 -3.38
C GLY A 46 10.02 -5.50 -3.07
N SER A 47 9.54 -5.62 -1.83
CA SER A 47 8.55 -6.64 -1.46
C SER A 47 7.12 -6.17 -1.74
N THR A 48 6.27 -7.04 -2.28
CA THR A 48 4.83 -6.80 -2.46
C THR A 48 3.99 -7.20 -1.24
N ASP A 49 4.63 -7.68 -0.16
CA ASP A 49 3.95 -8.06 1.08
C ASP A 49 3.70 -6.82 1.96
N VAL A 50 2.55 -6.19 1.72
CA VAL A 50 2.12 -4.95 2.39
C VAL A 50 0.81 -5.21 3.14
N LEU A 51 0.79 -4.91 4.44
CA LEU A 51 -0.42 -4.89 5.24
C LEU A 51 -1.08 -3.52 5.14
N THR A 52 -2.34 -3.48 4.75
CA THR A 52 -3.17 -2.26 4.82
C THR A 52 -4.06 -2.34 6.05
N GLY A 53 -3.96 -1.36 6.96
CA GLY A 53 -4.89 -1.21 8.07
C GLY A 53 -6.29 -0.92 7.53
N ARG A 54 -7.29 -1.69 7.98
CA ARG A 54 -8.69 -1.55 7.57
C ARG A 54 -9.48 -0.75 8.59
#